data_AF-A0A931AHG3-F1
#
_entry.id   AF-A0A931AHG3-F1
#
_cell.length_a   1.000
_cell.length_b   1.000
_cell.length_c   1.000
_cell.angle_alpha   90.00
_cell.angle_beta   90.00
_cell.angle_gamma   90.00
#
_symmetry.space_group_name_H-M   'P 1'
#
loop_
_entity.id
_entity.type
_entity.pdbx_description
1 polymer ?
#
loop_
_entity_poly.entity_id
_entity_poly.type
_entity_poly.pdbx_seq_one_letter_code
_entity_poly.pdbx_strand_id
1 'polypeptide(L)'
;MAFRLERGSTGFRHFSDPPLPETDPRACRAAWYAAARAACGQVGTFAEQQYPQNFHSATINDRDGADIALFHAQYPLIAFVDDRRYWYTDGFQDPPAWAASLDDCGFTVLSASLLMSPLTEADTAALSAAEWRQIKHWQPGTLGATLFNSWD
;
A
#
# COMPACT_ATOMS: atom_id res chain seq x y z
N MET A 1 -12.96 -1.73 15.51
CA MET A 1 -13.31 -2.68 14.43
C MET A 1 -12.01 -3.13 13.81
N ALA A 2 -11.85 -4.42 13.51
CA ALA A 2 -10.67 -4.94 12.84
C ALA A 2 -10.63 -4.45 11.38
N PHE A 3 -9.45 -4.16 10.86
CA PHE A 3 -9.27 -3.89 9.43
C PHE A 3 -9.46 -5.17 8.63
N ARG A 4 -10.23 -5.11 7.55
CA ARG A 4 -10.57 -6.27 6.74
C ARG A 4 -9.66 -6.39 5.53
N LEU A 5 -9.01 -7.55 5.40
CA LEU A 5 -8.27 -7.91 4.21
C LEU A 5 -9.22 -8.58 3.22
N GLU A 6 -9.52 -7.86 2.15
CA GLU A 6 -10.34 -8.36 1.06
C GLU A 6 -9.52 -9.29 0.16
N ARG A 7 -10.21 -10.14 -0.60
CA ARG A 7 -9.56 -11.08 -1.53
C ARG A 7 -8.66 -10.34 -2.51
N GLY A 8 -7.40 -10.72 -2.59
CA GLY A 8 -6.37 -10.08 -3.42
C GLY A 8 -5.53 -9.04 -2.69
N SER A 9 -5.73 -8.85 -1.38
CA SER A 9 -4.91 -7.95 -0.56
C SER A 9 -3.43 -8.35 -0.51
N THR A 10 -3.07 -9.60 -0.82
CA THR A 10 -1.67 -10.00 -0.95
C THR A 10 -1.14 -9.87 -2.39
N GLY A 11 -1.99 -9.51 -3.35
CA GLY A 11 -1.69 -9.55 -4.79
C GLY A 11 -1.82 -10.93 -5.43
N PHE A 12 -2.04 -11.99 -4.64
CA PHE A 12 -2.22 -13.35 -5.16
C PHE A 12 -3.68 -13.70 -5.37
N ARG A 13 -3.92 -14.55 -6.37
CA ARG A 13 -5.23 -15.18 -6.63
C ARG A 13 -5.03 -16.60 -7.16
N HIS A 14 -6.03 -17.45 -6.98
CA HIS A 14 -6.07 -18.70 -7.71
C HIS A 14 -6.42 -18.42 -9.20
N PHE A 15 -5.93 -19.26 -10.12
CA PHE A 15 -6.16 -19.05 -11.57
C PHE A 15 -7.65 -19.08 -11.95
N SER A 16 -8.45 -19.83 -11.18
CA SER A 16 -9.90 -19.97 -11.37
C SER A 16 -10.69 -18.83 -10.72
N ASP A 17 -10.04 -17.98 -9.93
CA ASP A 17 -10.72 -16.90 -9.23
C ASP A 17 -11.04 -15.74 -10.17
N PRO A 18 -12.11 -14.97 -9.89
CA PRO A 18 -12.40 -13.75 -10.63
C PRO A 18 -11.19 -12.80 -10.62
N PRO A 19 -11.02 -11.97 -11.68
CA PRO A 19 -9.97 -10.96 -11.69
C PRO A 19 -10.05 -10.09 -10.43
N LEU A 20 -8.89 -9.69 -9.94
CA LEU A 20 -8.81 -8.76 -8.83
C LEU A 20 -9.14 -7.35 -9.34
N PRO A 21 -9.68 -6.47 -8.48
CA PRO A 21 -9.67 -5.05 -8.78
C PRO A 21 -8.22 -4.59 -9.05
N GLU A 22 -8.07 -3.61 -9.92
CA GLU A 22 -6.77 -3.00 -10.23
C GLU A 22 -6.91 -1.50 -10.09
N THR A 23 -6.02 -0.90 -9.31
CA THR A 23 -5.92 0.54 -9.15
C THR A 23 -5.24 1.10 -10.40
N ASP A 24 -5.95 1.93 -11.18
CA ASP A 24 -5.39 2.53 -12.38
C ASP A 24 -4.12 3.36 -12.04
N PRO A 25 -2.93 3.02 -12.57
CA PRO A 25 -1.71 3.79 -12.32
C PRO A 25 -1.83 5.26 -12.71
N ARG A 26 -2.70 5.61 -13.67
CA ARG A 26 -2.98 7.00 -14.03
C ARG A 26 -3.73 7.72 -12.92
N ALA A 27 -4.66 7.05 -12.24
CA ALA A 27 -5.35 7.60 -11.09
C ALA A 27 -4.37 7.80 -9.92
N CYS A 28 -3.47 6.85 -9.66
CA CYS A 28 -2.39 7.00 -8.67
C CYS A 28 -1.53 8.23 -8.96
N ARG A 29 -1.08 8.40 -10.22
CA ARG A 29 -0.28 9.56 -10.62
C ARG A 29 -1.05 10.86 -10.45
N ALA A 30 -2.30 10.91 -10.89
CA ALA A 30 -3.12 12.11 -10.77
C ALA A 30 -3.33 12.53 -9.30
N ALA A 31 -3.65 11.56 -8.44
CA ALA A 31 -3.77 11.77 -6.99
C ALA A 31 -2.43 12.26 -6.40
N TRP A 32 -1.31 11.67 -6.80
CA TRP A 32 0.01 12.08 -6.31
C TRP A 32 0.40 13.50 -6.73
N TYR A 33 0.07 13.90 -7.97
CA TYR A 33 0.27 15.29 -8.41
C TYR A 33 -0.62 16.28 -7.63
N ALA A 34 -1.85 15.90 -7.31
CA ALA A 34 -2.73 16.71 -6.46
C ALA A 34 -2.15 16.85 -5.04
N ALA A 35 -1.67 15.75 -4.47
CA ALA A 35 -1.04 15.73 -3.17
C ALA A 35 0.22 16.59 -3.09
N ALA A 36 1.08 16.56 -4.11
CA ALA A 36 2.26 17.42 -4.18
C ALA A 36 1.90 18.92 -4.16
N ARG A 37 0.79 19.30 -4.80
CA ARG A 37 0.29 20.68 -4.75
C ARG A 37 -0.18 21.05 -3.35
N ALA A 38 -0.90 20.14 -2.67
CA ALA A 38 -1.33 20.35 -1.28
C ALA A 38 -0.14 20.46 -0.32
N ALA A 39 0.90 19.64 -0.53
CA ALA A 39 2.16 19.68 0.22
C ALA A 39 3.02 20.93 -0.06
N CYS A 40 2.65 21.75 -1.06
CA CYS A 40 3.54 22.78 -1.62
C CYS A 40 4.92 22.23 -2.01
N GLY A 41 4.96 20.93 -2.38
CA GLY A 41 6.16 20.18 -2.70
C GLY A 41 6.31 19.90 -4.19
N GLN A 42 7.34 19.14 -4.53
CA GLN A 42 7.61 18.68 -5.89
C GLN A 42 7.46 17.17 -5.97
N VAL A 43 6.74 16.68 -6.99
CA VAL A 43 6.70 15.25 -7.29
C VAL A 43 8.10 14.78 -7.66
N GLY A 44 8.61 13.82 -6.91
CA GLY A 44 9.87 13.13 -7.17
C GLY A 44 9.67 11.95 -8.13
N THR A 45 10.31 10.82 -7.81
CA THR A 45 10.22 9.61 -8.65
C THR A 45 8.90 8.88 -8.39
N PHE A 46 8.21 8.47 -9.46
CA PHE A 46 7.12 7.49 -9.42
C PHE A 46 7.62 6.20 -10.06
N ALA A 47 7.79 5.15 -9.27
CA ALA A 47 8.14 3.81 -9.73
C ALA A 47 6.87 2.95 -9.78
N GLU A 48 6.55 2.47 -10.97
CA GLU A 48 5.46 1.50 -11.14
C GLU A 48 5.82 0.14 -10.52
N GLN A 49 4.80 -0.65 -10.16
CA GLN A 49 4.99 -1.99 -9.62
C GLN A 49 5.89 -2.83 -10.53
N GLN A 50 6.83 -3.54 -9.93
CA GLN A 50 7.72 -4.47 -10.63
C GLN A 50 7.69 -5.80 -9.90
N TYR A 51 7.37 -6.87 -10.64
CA TYR A 51 7.34 -8.22 -10.10
C TYR A 51 8.62 -8.54 -9.30
N PRO A 52 8.52 -9.21 -8.14
CA PRO A 52 7.33 -9.61 -7.38
C PRO A 52 6.53 -8.57 -6.57
N GLN A 53 6.80 -7.26 -6.64
CA GLN A 53 6.09 -6.26 -5.84
C GLN A 53 4.61 -6.12 -6.23
N ASN A 54 3.74 -5.99 -5.22
CA ASN A 54 2.30 -5.72 -5.40
C ASN A 54 1.91 -4.24 -5.20
N PHE A 55 2.89 -3.32 -5.22
CA PHE A 55 2.69 -1.89 -4.98
C PHE A 55 3.52 -1.03 -5.93
N HIS A 56 3.03 0.19 -6.18
CA HIS A 56 3.79 1.28 -6.79
C HIS A 56 4.41 2.14 -5.69
N SER A 57 5.52 2.81 -5.94
CA SER A 57 6.11 3.77 -4.99
C SER A 57 6.23 5.15 -5.61
N ALA A 58 6.01 6.18 -4.80
CA ALA A 58 6.09 7.56 -5.24
C ALA A 58 6.72 8.43 -4.16
N THR A 59 7.44 9.48 -4.57
CA THR A 59 8.08 10.42 -3.64
C THR A 59 7.57 11.83 -3.87
N ILE A 60 7.37 12.60 -2.79
CA ILE A 60 7.19 14.05 -2.79
C ILE A 60 8.35 14.63 -2.01
N ASN A 61 9.02 15.62 -2.57
CA ASN A 61 10.03 16.39 -1.85
C ASN A 61 9.42 17.74 -1.46
N ASP A 62 9.40 18.03 -0.16
CA ASP A 62 8.96 19.31 0.38
C ASP A 62 10.10 20.00 1.16
N ARG A 63 9.76 20.92 2.07
CA ARG A 63 10.75 21.64 2.87
C ARG A 63 11.29 20.83 4.05
N ASP A 64 10.51 19.85 4.50
CA ASP A 64 10.77 19.03 5.69
C ASP A 64 11.46 17.71 5.32
N GLY A 65 11.36 17.28 4.05
CA GLY A 65 12.13 16.18 3.52
C GLY A 65 11.52 15.52 2.29
N ALA A 66 11.79 14.22 2.15
CA ALA A 66 11.19 13.38 1.13
C ALA A 66 10.15 12.47 1.78
N ASP A 67 8.88 12.65 1.41
CA ASP A 67 7.79 11.76 1.78
C ASP A 67 7.65 10.65 0.73
N ILE A 68 7.66 9.40 1.18
CA ILE A 68 7.57 8.23 0.31
C ILE A 68 6.24 7.53 0.57
N ALA A 69 5.41 7.41 -0.47
CA ALA A 69 4.16 6.69 -0.44
C ALA A 69 4.21 5.41 -1.26
N LEU A 70 3.54 4.38 -0.75
CA LEU A 70 3.29 3.11 -1.42
C LEU A 70 1.81 3.05 -1.82
N PHE A 71 1.53 2.82 -3.09
CA PHE A 71 0.18 2.64 -3.63
C PHE A 71 -0.04 1.15 -3.88
N HIS A 72 -1.02 0.56 -3.21
CA HIS A 72 -1.37 -0.84 -3.43
C HIS A 72 -1.90 -1.03 -4.86
N ALA A 73 -1.44 -2.06 -5.57
CA ALA A 73 -1.77 -2.21 -6.99
C ALA A 73 -3.22 -2.64 -7.24
N GLN A 74 -3.83 -3.40 -6.32
CA GLN A 74 -5.20 -3.92 -6.46
C GLN A 74 -6.27 -3.09 -5.74
N TYR A 75 -5.90 -2.35 -4.69
CA TYR A 75 -6.82 -1.59 -3.86
C TYR A 75 -6.35 -0.13 -3.75
N PRO A 76 -7.27 0.84 -3.57
CA PRO A 76 -6.91 2.24 -3.44
C PRO A 76 -6.36 2.54 -2.02
N LEU A 77 -5.40 1.74 -1.55
CA LEU A 77 -4.77 1.87 -0.25
C LEU A 77 -3.40 2.53 -0.40
N ILE A 78 -3.08 3.44 0.52
CA ILE A 78 -1.80 4.13 0.54
C ILE A 78 -1.14 3.95 1.91
N ALA A 79 0.16 3.69 1.92
CA ALA A 79 1.00 3.71 3.10
C ALA A 79 2.15 4.69 2.93
N PHE A 80 2.63 5.28 4.02
CA PHE A 80 3.85 6.09 4.04
C PHE A 80 4.99 5.32 4.71
N VAL A 81 6.21 5.52 4.24
CA VAL A 81 7.41 4.81 4.72
C VAL A 81 8.60 5.74 4.87
N ASP A 82 9.54 5.36 5.74
CA ASP A 82 10.76 6.11 6.03
C ASP A 82 11.76 6.13 4.87
N ASP A 83 11.86 5.04 4.13
CA ASP A 83 12.76 4.87 2.99
C ASP A 83 12.15 3.97 1.91
N ARG A 84 12.65 4.11 0.68
CA ARG A 84 12.24 3.25 -0.43
C ARG A 84 12.99 1.93 -0.36
N ARG A 85 12.25 0.85 -0.13
CA ARG A 85 12.76 -0.51 0.01
C ARG A 85 12.05 -1.43 -0.98
N TYR A 86 12.69 -2.57 -1.24
CA TYR A 86 12.10 -3.59 -2.09
C TYR A 86 11.01 -4.40 -1.37
N TRP A 87 11.16 -4.52 -0.05
CA TRP A 87 10.34 -5.31 0.86
C TRP A 87 10.12 -4.49 2.15
N TYR A 88 8.93 -4.61 2.74
CA TYR A 88 8.55 -3.89 3.96
C TYR A 88 8.05 -4.85 5.04
N THR A 89 8.73 -4.84 6.19
CA THR A 89 8.25 -5.43 7.45
C THR A 89 8.00 -4.38 8.52
N ASP A 90 8.62 -3.22 8.37
CA ASP A 90 8.63 -2.08 9.28
C ASP A 90 8.86 -0.79 8.48
N GLY A 91 9.09 0.32 9.18
CA GLY A 91 9.40 1.61 8.57
C GLY A 91 8.17 2.39 8.13
N PHE A 92 6.96 1.87 8.37
CA PHE A 92 5.71 2.59 8.11
C PHE A 92 5.61 3.85 8.99
N GLN A 93 5.25 4.97 8.37
CA GLN A 93 5.12 6.28 8.99
C GLN A 93 3.66 6.73 9.00
N ASP A 94 3.32 7.56 9.98
CA ASP A 94 2.01 8.20 9.96
C ASP A 94 1.95 9.19 8.80
N PRO A 95 0.79 9.31 8.15
CA PRO A 95 0.66 10.13 6.96
C PRO A 95 0.88 11.61 7.30
N PRO A 96 1.57 12.37 6.43
CA PRO A 96 1.73 13.80 6.60
C PRO A 96 0.37 14.51 6.50
N ALA A 97 0.26 15.71 7.06
CA ALA A 97 -1.01 16.45 7.14
C ALA A 97 -1.66 16.69 5.77
N TRP A 98 -0.86 16.86 4.71
CA TRP A 98 -1.35 17.05 3.35
C TRP A 98 -1.93 15.78 2.71
N ALA A 99 -1.67 14.59 3.28
CA ALA A 99 -2.13 13.31 2.75
C ALA A 99 -3.66 13.17 2.74
N ALA A 100 -4.39 13.98 3.51
CA ALA A 100 -5.85 14.06 3.44
C ALA A 100 -6.36 14.36 2.01
N SER A 101 -5.56 15.04 1.17
CA SER A 101 -5.90 15.27 -0.24
C SER A 101 -5.95 13.98 -1.09
N LEU A 102 -5.31 12.90 -0.63
CA LEU A 102 -5.38 11.59 -1.28
C LEU A 102 -6.72 10.90 -0.99
N ASP A 103 -7.28 11.12 0.21
CA ASP A 103 -8.62 10.62 0.53
C ASP A 103 -9.69 11.29 -0.35
N ASP A 104 -9.54 12.59 -0.63
CA ASP A 104 -10.39 13.32 -1.59
C ASP A 104 -10.30 12.75 -3.03
N CYS A 105 -9.19 12.08 -3.36
CA CYS A 105 -8.98 11.41 -4.64
C CYS A 105 -9.51 9.96 -4.66
N GLY A 106 -10.18 9.52 -3.59
CA GLY A 106 -10.76 8.17 -3.47
C GLY A 106 -9.78 7.10 -2.99
N PHE A 107 -8.61 7.50 -2.46
CA PHE A 107 -7.70 6.60 -1.78
C PHE A 107 -8.03 6.50 -0.29
N THR A 108 -7.50 5.50 0.38
CA THR A 108 -7.54 5.37 1.83
C THR A 108 -6.13 5.34 2.34
N VAL A 109 -5.75 6.41 3.05
CA VAL A 109 -4.43 6.51 3.66
C VAL A 109 -4.41 5.77 5.00
N LEU A 110 -3.51 4.79 5.13
CA LEU A 110 -3.38 3.94 6.31
C LEU A 110 -2.36 4.53 7.29
N SER A 111 -2.67 4.48 8.59
CA SER A 111 -1.75 4.92 9.65
C SER A 111 -0.62 3.92 9.89
N ALA A 112 0.51 4.38 10.43
CA ALA A 112 1.59 3.50 10.83
C ALA A 112 1.13 2.49 11.88
N SER A 113 0.32 2.95 12.85
CA SER A 113 -0.23 2.10 13.91
C SER A 113 -1.04 0.92 13.37
N LEU A 114 -1.84 1.15 12.32
CA LEU A 114 -2.62 0.09 11.68
C LEU A 114 -1.70 -0.84 10.88
N LEU A 115 -0.77 -0.30 10.09
CA LEU A 115 0.15 -1.08 9.26
C LEU A 115 1.11 -1.93 10.10
N MET A 116 1.49 -1.46 11.28
CA MET A 116 2.34 -2.19 12.22
C MET A 116 1.56 -3.17 13.12
N SER A 117 0.23 -3.18 13.06
CA SER A 117 -0.57 -4.11 13.85
C SER A 117 -0.35 -5.57 13.41
N PRO A 118 -0.43 -6.53 14.34
CA PRO A 118 -0.31 -7.94 14.01
C PRO A 118 -1.39 -8.38 13.01
N LEU A 119 -1.01 -9.19 12.02
CA LEU A 119 -1.97 -9.76 11.06
C LEU A 119 -3.11 -10.54 11.74
N THR A 120 -2.87 -11.11 12.93
CA THR A 120 -3.87 -11.82 13.73
C THR A 120 -5.02 -10.95 14.23
N GLU A 121 -4.83 -9.62 14.27
CA GLU A 121 -5.86 -8.67 14.67
C GLU A 121 -6.75 -8.22 13.50
N ALA A 122 -6.39 -8.60 12.27
CA ALA A 122 -7.13 -8.28 11.06
C ALA A 122 -8.27 -9.27 10.79
N ASP A 123 -9.35 -8.78 10.19
CA ASP A 123 -10.37 -9.65 9.62
C ASP A 123 -9.86 -10.23 8.28
N THR A 124 -9.55 -11.51 8.31
CA THR A 124 -9.01 -12.29 7.18
C THR A 124 -10.05 -13.21 6.54
N ALA A 125 -11.33 -13.08 6.91
CA ALA A 125 -12.39 -13.99 6.48
C ALA A 125 -12.65 -13.97 4.95
N ALA A 126 -12.24 -12.90 4.25
CA ALA A 126 -12.38 -12.77 2.81
C ALA A 126 -11.18 -13.30 2.01
N LEU A 127 -10.08 -13.66 2.67
CA LEU A 127 -8.88 -14.17 1.99
C LEU A 127 -9.12 -15.55 1.37
N SER A 128 -8.63 -15.73 0.15
CA SER A 128 -8.67 -17.02 -0.54
C SER A 128 -7.68 -18.03 0.05
N ALA A 129 -7.88 -19.31 -0.28
CA ALA A 129 -6.94 -20.36 0.11
C ALA A 129 -5.53 -20.16 -0.47
N ALA A 130 -5.43 -19.55 -1.65
CA ALA A 130 -4.14 -19.23 -2.28
C ALA A 130 -3.39 -18.16 -1.48
N GLU A 131 -4.07 -17.12 -1.04
CA GLU A 131 -3.49 -16.05 -0.22
C GLU A 131 -3.06 -16.57 1.15
N TRP A 132 -3.89 -17.42 1.78
CA TRP A 132 -3.52 -18.09 3.03
C TRP A 132 -2.28 -18.97 2.89
N ARG A 133 -2.08 -19.60 1.72
CA ARG A 133 -0.86 -20.38 1.45
C ARG A 133 0.36 -19.48 1.43
N GLN A 134 0.25 -18.30 0.81
CA GLN A 134 1.34 -17.32 0.77
C GLN A 134 1.63 -16.74 2.16
N ILE A 135 0.60 -16.36 2.92
CA ILE A 135 0.76 -15.89 4.31
C ILE A 135 1.45 -16.95 5.17
N LYS A 136 1.10 -18.24 5.02
CA LYS A 136 1.76 -19.33 5.75
C LYS A 136 3.21 -19.55 5.34
N HIS A 137 3.54 -19.29 4.07
CA HIS A 137 4.89 -19.45 3.54
C HIS A 137 5.80 -18.30 3.97
N TRP A 138 5.36 -17.07 3.74
CA TRP A 138 6.14 -15.85 3.98
C TRP A 138 6.06 -15.32 5.42
N GLN A 139 5.04 -15.73 6.17
CA GLN A 139 4.84 -15.41 7.59
C GLN A 139 5.01 -13.90 7.91
N PRO A 140 4.26 -13.01 7.22
CA PRO A 140 4.32 -11.59 7.53
C PRO A 140 3.90 -11.33 8.99
N GLY A 141 4.71 -10.56 9.71
CA GLY A 141 4.43 -10.21 11.10
C GLY A 141 3.33 -9.16 11.27
N THR A 142 3.08 -8.34 10.24
CA THR A 142 2.21 -7.17 10.32
C THR A 142 1.24 -7.08 9.15
N LEU A 143 0.19 -6.27 9.32
CA LEU A 143 -0.75 -5.93 8.25
C LEU A 143 -0.06 -5.27 7.06
N GLY A 144 0.83 -4.31 7.31
CA GLY A 144 1.58 -3.59 6.28
C GLY A 144 2.47 -4.50 5.46
N ALA A 145 3.15 -5.46 6.10
CA ALA A 145 3.96 -6.46 5.41
C ALA A 145 3.13 -7.43 4.55
N THR A 146 1.84 -7.58 4.86
CA THR A 146 0.90 -8.40 4.08
C THR A 146 0.36 -7.61 2.88
N LEU A 147 0.01 -6.34 3.08
CA LEU A 147 -0.57 -5.44 2.08
C LEU A 147 0.46 -4.94 1.06
N PHE A 148 1.66 -4.59 1.51
CA PHE A 148 2.73 -4.01 0.70
C PHE A 148 3.91 -4.98 0.65
N ASN A 149 3.73 -6.05 -0.13
CA ASN A 149 4.64 -7.18 -0.16
C ASN A 149 5.37 -7.31 -1.51
N SER A 150 6.37 -8.20 -1.51
CA SER A 150 7.14 -8.55 -2.69
C SER A 150 7.43 -10.05 -2.69
N TRP A 151 6.37 -10.84 -2.84
CA TRP A 151 6.38 -12.31 -2.77
C TRP A 151 6.36 -12.94 -4.16
N ASP A 152 7.09 -14.05 -4.32
CA ASP A 152 7.18 -14.88 -5.53
C ASP A 152 6.33 -16.16 -5.39
#